data_AF-A0A2H3G6N8-F1
#
_entry.id   AF-A0A2H3G6N8-F1
#
_cell.length_a   1.000
_cell.length_b   1.000
_cell.length_c   1.000
_cell.angle_alpha   90.00
_cell.angle_beta   90.00
_cell.angle_gamma   90.00
#
_symmetry.space_group_name_H-M   'P 1'
#
loop_
_entity.id
_entity.type
_entity.pdbx_description
1 polymer ?
#
loop_
_entity_poly.entity_id
_entity_poly.type
_entity_poly.pdbx_seq_one_letter_code
_entity_poly.pdbx_strand_id
1 'polypeptide(L)'
;MTMHSNSSAKDGSLTWSPPQRVQHGQTPLLSSHECTYLDSSSASVKKILHDVTYAIDDTHARVLFVSRDEPKVRHALAEDAPESFVEYKIMPEDVRSDTAALSRDIVSRKLPNKSDDLRSILSETMTDRCQGQFVWLKLQEDSLRAGMNKKQLQSKCLQWYTELNGLYDRN
;
A
#
# COMPACT_ATOMS: atom_id res chain seq x y z
N MET A 1 18.95 18.18 52.02
CA MET A 1 17.90 17.74 51.09
C MET A 1 18.54 17.63 49.72
N THR A 2 18.64 16.40 49.25
CA THR A 2 19.36 15.97 48.04
C THR A 2 18.71 16.52 46.78
N MET A 3 19.53 16.89 45.78
CA MET A 3 19.45 16.44 44.39
C MET A 3 20.49 17.23 43.58
N HIS A 4 21.64 16.61 43.35
CA HIS A 4 22.50 16.93 42.23
C HIS A 4 21.84 16.40 40.94
N SER A 5 21.95 17.15 39.85
CA SER A 5 21.88 16.59 38.51
C SER A 5 22.80 17.40 37.61
N ASN A 6 24.05 16.91 37.53
CA ASN A 6 24.85 17.05 36.33
C ASN A 6 24.18 16.22 35.23
N SER A 7 23.98 16.80 34.05
CA SER A 7 24.02 16.00 32.83
C SER A 7 24.68 16.81 31.72
N SER A 8 25.88 16.37 31.40
CA SER A 8 26.71 16.81 30.29
C SER A 8 26.02 16.39 28.99
N ALA A 9 25.49 17.36 28.24
CA ALA A 9 25.09 17.12 26.87
C ALA A 9 26.36 16.93 26.03
N LYS A 10 26.72 15.68 25.76
CA LYS A 10 27.72 15.36 24.75
C LYS A 10 27.12 15.67 23.38
N ASP A 11 27.66 16.71 22.76
CA ASP A 11 27.46 17.05 21.37
C ASP A 11 28.00 15.92 20.49
N GLY A 12 27.11 15.05 20.05
CA GLY A 12 27.38 13.93 19.16
C GLY A 12 27.23 14.37 17.71
N SER A 13 28.23 15.08 17.19
CA SER A 13 28.37 15.36 15.76
C SER A 13 28.41 14.05 14.97
N LEU A 14 27.28 13.66 14.37
CA LEU A 14 27.22 12.61 13.36
C LEU A 14 27.59 13.24 12.02
N THR A 15 28.87 13.17 11.67
CA THR A 15 29.36 13.52 10.34
C THR A 15 28.88 12.45 9.35
N TRP A 16 27.90 12.79 8.52
CA TRP A 16 27.54 11.96 7.38
C TRP A 16 28.57 12.18 6.28
N SER A 17 29.33 11.12 5.94
CA SER A 17 30.20 11.13 4.77
C SER A 17 29.38 10.70 3.55
N PRO A 18 29.43 11.43 2.42
CA PRO A 18 28.71 11.04 1.21
C PRO A 18 29.26 9.72 0.65
N PRO A 19 28.41 8.86 0.07
CA PRO A 19 28.84 7.62 -0.54
C PRO A 19 29.76 7.91 -1.74
N GLN A 20 30.91 7.24 -1.78
CA GLN A 20 31.82 7.36 -2.91
C GLN A 20 31.16 6.83 -4.20
N ARG A 21 31.41 7.58 -5.28
CA ARG A 21 31.00 7.33 -6.67
C ARG A 21 31.16 5.86 -7.04
N VAL A 22 30.04 5.16 -7.22
CA VAL A 22 30.02 3.83 -7.84
C VAL A 22 30.29 4.02 -9.32
N GLN A 23 31.34 3.36 -9.82
CA GLN A 23 31.67 3.36 -11.24
C GLN A 23 30.63 2.55 -12.04
N HIS A 24 30.35 3.07 -13.23
CA HIS A 24 29.51 2.55 -14.33
C HIS A 24 28.99 1.10 -14.22
N GLY A 25 27.67 0.96 -14.39
CA GLY A 25 27.12 -0.24 -15.05
C GLY A 25 25.90 -0.92 -14.46
N GLN A 26 25.24 -0.39 -13.43
CA GLN A 26 24.01 -0.98 -12.88
C GLN A 26 22.97 0.10 -12.58
N THR A 27 21.89 0.12 -13.35
CA THR A 27 20.65 0.83 -12.99
C THR A 27 20.02 0.14 -11.79
N PRO A 28 19.94 0.79 -10.62
CA PRO A 28 19.14 0.28 -9.53
C PRO A 28 17.70 0.72 -9.77
N LEU A 29 16.82 -0.23 -10.10
CA LEU A 29 15.39 -0.07 -9.89
C LEU A 29 15.16 -0.06 -8.37
N LEU A 30 15.18 1.13 -7.77
CA LEU A 30 14.80 1.31 -6.37
C LEU A 30 13.28 1.40 -6.30
N SER A 31 12.62 0.25 -6.14
CA SER A 31 11.23 0.23 -5.67
C SER A 31 11.24 0.42 -4.16
N SER A 32 11.01 1.64 -3.69
CA SER A 32 10.79 1.89 -2.26
C SER A 32 9.37 1.43 -1.91
N HIS A 33 9.25 0.20 -1.40
CA HIS A 33 8.03 -0.23 -0.75
C HIS A 33 8.02 0.36 0.66
N GLU A 34 7.14 1.34 0.87
CA GLU A 34 6.65 1.77 2.18
C GLU A 34 7.68 2.60 3.00
N CYS A 35 7.72 3.91 2.74
CA CYS A 35 8.43 4.90 3.57
C CYS A 35 7.71 5.10 4.93
N THR A 36 7.77 4.12 5.84
CA THR A 36 7.19 4.24 7.19
C THR A 36 8.21 4.56 8.28
N TYR A 37 9.52 4.44 8.01
CA TYR A 37 10.57 4.68 9.01
C TYR A 37 11.26 6.03 8.85
N LEU A 38 10.49 7.10 8.71
CA LEU A 38 10.99 8.45 8.94
C LEU A 38 10.00 9.14 9.85
N ASP A 39 10.53 9.75 10.92
CA ASP A 39 9.78 10.48 11.94
C ASP A 39 8.54 11.13 11.31
N SER A 40 7.36 10.72 11.77
CA SER A 40 6.06 10.78 11.07
C SER A 40 5.50 12.19 10.81
N SER A 41 6.36 13.19 10.77
CA SER A 41 6.10 14.57 10.40
C SER A 41 6.05 14.74 8.88
N SER A 42 5.21 15.68 8.41
CA SER A 42 5.17 16.09 6.99
C SER A 42 6.52 16.61 6.49
N ALA A 43 7.37 17.14 7.38
CA ALA A 43 8.72 17.57 7.07
C ALA A 43 9.61 16.43 6.55
N SER A 44 9.42 15.20 7.05
CA SER A 44 10.19 14.03 6.63
C SER A 44 9.84 13.60 5.20
N VAL A 45 8.56 13.63 4.83
CA VAL A 45 8.11 13.29 3.47
C VAL A 45 8.64 14.30 2.44
N LYS A 46 8.54 15.59 2.76
CA LYS A 46 9.08 16.68 1.93
C LYS A 46 10.58 16.49 1.67
N LYS A 47 11.34 16.18 2.72
CA LYS A 47 12.78 15.94 2.59
C LYS A 47 13.10 14.78 1.66
N ILE A 48 12.39 13.65 1.76
CA ILE A 48 12.60 12.50 0.87
C ILE A 48 12.34 12.89 -0.59
N LEU A 49 11.22 13.57 -0.86
CA LEU A 49 10.86 13.98 -2.21
C LEU A 49 11.93 14.90 -2.81
N HIS A 50 12.42 15.86 -2.03
CA HIS A 50 13.50 16.74 -2.43
C HIS A 50 14.80 15.98 -2.69
N ASP A 51 15.25 15.15 -1.74
CA ASP A 51 16.52 14.42 -1.83
C ASP A 51 16.53 13.45 -3.03
N VAL A 52 15.40 12.78 -3.30
CA VAL A 52 15.25 11.88 -4.44
C VAL A 52 15.22 12.66 -5.76
N THR A 53 14.50 13.78 -5.82
CA THR A 53 14.44 14.62 -7.03
C THR A 53 15.82 15.20 -7.34
N TYR A 54 16.52 15.71 -6.32
CA TYR A 54 17.86 16.26 -6.47
C TYR A 54 18.86 15.19 -6.95
N ALA A 55 18.77 13.97 -6.43
CA ALA A 55 19.66 12.88 -6.82
C ALA A 55 19.51 12.47 -8.30
N ILE A 56 18.37 12.77 -8.94
CA ILE A 56 18.07 12.37 -10.32
C ILE A 56 18.13 13.52 -11.34
N ASP A 57 18.32 14.78 -10.89
CA ASP A 57 18.19 16.01 -11.70
C ASP A 57 19.09 16.04 -12.96
N ASP A 58 20.24 15.36 -12.92
CA ASP A 58 21.17 15.21 -14.07
C ASP A 58 21.21 13.77 -14.62
N THR A 59 20.08 13.07 -14.54
CA THR A 59 19.98 11.68 -14.99
C THR A 59 18.78 11.46 -15.91
N HIS A 60 18.79 10.37 -16.67
CA HIS A 60 17.61 9.90 -17.41
C HIS A 60 16.69 9.00 -16.56
N ALA A 61 16.86 9.00 -15.24
CA ALA A 61 16.03 8.18 -14.36
C ALA A 61 14.61 8.75 -14.26
N ARG A 62 13.63 7.85 -14.13
CA ARG A 62 12.24 8.20 -13.82
C ARG A 62 11.88 7.56 -12.49
N VAL A 63 11.26 8.34 -11.61
CA VAL A 63 10.89 7.88 -10.27
C VAL A 63 9.37 7.76 -10.18
N LEU A 64 8.91 6.65 -9.62
CA LEU A 64 7.51 6.41 -9.28
C LEU A 64 7.39 6.40 -7.75
N PHE A 65 6.60 7.32 -7.22
CA PHE A 65 6.21 7.30 -5.82
C PHE A 65 4.86 6.59 -5.68
N VAL A 66 4.79 5.63 -4.77
CA VAL A 66 3.56 4.89 -4.46
C VAL A 66 3.27 5.07 -2.98
N SER A 67 2.07 5.55 -2.67
CA SER A 67 1.59 5.69 -1.30
C SER A 67 0.11 5.36 -1.22
N ARG A 68 -0.37 5.09 0.01
CA ARG A 68 -1.80 5.18 0.30
C ARG A 68 -2.25 6.65 0.27
N ASP A 69 -3.56 6.86 0.28
CA ASP A 69 -4.17 8.19 0.35
C ASP A 69 -4.04 8.80 1.76
N GLU A 70 -2.80 9.10 2.15
CA GLU A 70 -2.45 9.68 3.45
C GLU A 70 -2.44 11.20 3.35
N PRO A 71 -3.19 11.93 4.20
CA PRO A 71 -3.22 13.38 4.16
C PRO A 71 -1.82 14.00 4.19
N LYS A 72 -0.90 13.47 4.99
CA LYS A 72 0.47 14.01 5.11
C LYS A 72 1.23 13.96 3.78
N VAL A 73 1.08 12.88 3.02
CA VAL A 73 1.72 12.72 1.70
C VAL A 73 1.07 13.67 0.70
N ARG A 74 -0.26 13.75 0.71
CA ARG A 74 -1.03 14.64 -0.17
C ARG A 74 -0.65 16.11 0.04
N HIS A 75 -0.50 16.56 1.29
CA HIS A 75 -0.08 17.93 1.59
C HIS A 75 1.37 18.19 1.18
N ALA A 76 2.28 17.24 1.43
CA ALA A 76 3.68 17.37 1.02
C ALA A 76 3.82 17.48 -0.50
N LEU A 77 3.03 16.72 -1.26
CA LEU A 77 3.01 16.79 -2.73
C LEU A 77 2.31 18.07 -3.23
N ALA A 78 1.21 18.50 -2.62
CA ALA A 78 0.49 19.69 -3.08
C ALA A 78 1.27 21.00 -2.85
N GLU A 79 2.06 21.10 -1.78
CA GLU A 79 2.80 22.31 -1.44
C GLU A 79 4.17 22.40 -2.12
N ASP A 80 4.87 21.26 -2.26
CA ASP A 80 6.30 21.25 -2.61
C ASP A 80 6.64 20.29 -3.77
N ALA A 81 5.67 19.62 -4.40
CA ALA A 81 6.00 18.80 -5.56
C ALA A 81 6.51 19.70 -6.70
N PRO A 82 7.65 19.35 -7.30
CA PRO A 82 8.07 19.95 -8.56
C PRO A 82 6.94 19.87 -9.59
N GLU A 83 6.79 20.90 -10.44
CA GLU A 83 5.78 20.94 -11.51
C GLU A 83 5.84 19.71 -12.45
N SER A 84 6.96 18.99 -12.46
CA SER A 84 7.17 17.76 -13.23
C SER A 84 6.48 16.52 -12.66
N PHE A 85 5.87 16.59 -11.47
CA PHE A 85 5.16 15.45 -10.89
C PHE A 85 3.80 15.27 -11.55
N VAL A 86 3.54 14.04 -12.01
CA VAL A 86 2.23 13.63 -12.53
C VAL A 86 1.61 12.66 -11.54
N GLU A 87 0.53 13.08 -10.89
CA GLU A 87 -0.22 12.24 -9.97
C GLU A 87 -1.23 11.36 -10.73
N TYR A 88 -1.28 10.08 -10.38
CA TYR A 88 -2.35 9.18 -10.80
C TYR A 88 -2.99 8.54 -9.57
N LYS A 89 -4.28 8.82 -9.35
CA LYS A 89 -5.05 8.20 -8.28
C LYS A 89 -5.61 6.86 -8.76
N ILE A 90 -5.11 5.77 -8.19
CA ILE A 90 -5.65 4.43 -8.45
C ILE A 90 -7.05 4.33 -7.83
N MET A 91 -8.05 4.08 -8.68
CA MET A 91 -9.45 3.93 -8.30
C MET A 91 -9.89 2.46 -8.41
N PRO A 92 -10.95 2.03 -7.69
CA PRO A 92 -11.49 0.67 -7.82
C PRO A 92 -11.84 0.29 -9.26
N GLU A 93 -12.25 1.27 -10.07
CA GLU A 93 -12.58 1.10 -11.48
C GLU A 93 -11.38 0.64 -12.32
N ASP A 94 -10.16 1.09 -11.98
CA ASP A 94 -8.93 0.76 -12.71
C ASP A 94 -8.61 -0.74 -12.66
N VAL A 95 -9.05 -1.41 -11.58
CA VAL A 95 -8.78 -2.82 -11.32
C VAL A 95 -10.04 -3.69 -11.37
N ARG A 96 -11.19 -3.12 -11.76
CA ARG A 96 -12.48 -3.81 -11.70
C ARG A 96 -12.53 -5.07 -12.58
N SER A 97 -11.90 -5.03 -13.75
CA SER A 97 -11.81 -6.20 -14.63
C SER A 97 -11.07 -7.36 -13.97
N ASP A 98 -9.94 -7.05 -13.32
CA ASP A 98 -9.08 -8.03 -12.69
C ASP A 98 -9.70 -8.60 -11.41
N THR A 99 -10.32 -7.76 -10.60
CA THR A 99 -11.05 -8.22 -9.40
C THR A 99 -12.26 -9.07 -9.77
N ALA A 100 -12.95 -8.76 -10.89
CA ALA A 100 -14.01 -9.60 -11.41
C ALA A 100 -13.51 -10.96 -11.90
N ALA A 101 -12.38 -10.97 -12.63
CA ALA A 101 -11.76 -12.20 -13.10
C ALA A 101 -11.32 -13.08 -11.93
N LEU A 102 -10.64 -12.52 -10.93
CA LEU A 102 -10.21 -13.24 -9.75
C LEU A 102 -11.38 -13.73 -8.90
N SER A 103 -12.43 -12.93 -8.72
CA SER A 103 -13.64 -13.35 -8.00
C SER A 103 -14.30 -14.56 -8.66
N ARG A 104 -14.42 -14.54 -9.99
CA ARG A 104 -14.94 -15.68 -10.75
C ARG A 104 -14.06 -16.92 -10.61
N ASP A 105 -12.73 -16.78 -10.68
CA ASP A 105 -11.80 -17.91 -10.47
C ASP A 105 -11.98 -18.53 -9.08
N ILE A 106 -11.94 -17.70 -8.03
CA ILE A 106 -12.05 -18.13 -6.63
C ILE A 106 -13.35 -18.90 -6.43
N VAL A 107 -14.48 -18.34 -6.85
CA VAL A 107 -15.79 -18.97 -6.67
C VAL A 107 -15.86 -20.27 -7.46
N SER A 108 -15.32 -20.29 -8.69
CA SER A 108 -15.30 -21.48 -9.54
C SER A 108 -14.53 -22.63 -8.93
N ARG A 109 -13.34 -22.35 -8.38
CA ARG A 109 -12.47 -23.34 -7.79
C ARG A 109 -12.93 -23.81 -6.41
N LYS A 110 -13.47 -22.91 -5.57
CA LYS A 110 -13.90 -23.24 -4.21
C LYS A 110 -15.28 -23.89 -4.16
N LEU A 111 -16.16 -23.58 -5.10
CA LEU A 111 -17.57 -23.98 -5.10
C LEU A 111 -17.98 -24.73 -6.37
N PRO A 112 -17.21 -25.75 -6.84
CA PRO A 112 -17.49 -26.43 -8.11
C PRO A 112 -18.84 -27.16 -8.12
N ASN A 113 -19.33 -27.55 -6.93
CA ASN A 113 -20.59 -28.29 -6.78
C ASN A 113 -21.83 -27.37 -6.66
N LYS A 114 -21.69 -26.05 -6.85
CA LYS A 114 -22.80 -25.09 -6.79
C LYS A 114 -23.26 -24.73 -8.19
N SER A 115 -24.53 -24.35 -8.32
CA SER A 115 -25.09 -23.92 -9.62
C SER A 115 -24.36 -22.71 -10.16
N ASP A 116 -24.30 -22.60 -11.49
CA ASP A 116 -23.67 -21.48 -12.17
C ASP A 116 -24.32 -20.15 -11.80
N ASP A 117 -25.65 -20.10 -11.65
CA ASP A 117 -26.36 -18.91 -11.16
C ASP A 117 -25.87 -18.46 -9.78
N LEU A 118 -25.70 -19.40 -8.84
CA LEU A 118 -25.22 -19.07 -7.50
C LEU A 118 -23.76 -18.61 -7.54
N ARG A 119 -22.93 -19.25 -8.36
CA ARG A 119 -21.53 -18.85 -8.55
C ARG A 119 -21.41 -17.47 -9.17
N SER A 120 -22.24 -17.15 -10.16
CA SER A 120 -22.31 -15.84 -10.79
C SER A 120 -22.64 -14.75 -9.76
N ILE A 121 -23.75 -14.92 -9.02
CA ILE A 121 -24.18 -13.98 -7.97
C ILE A 121 -23.10 -13.76 -6.92
N LEU A 122 -22.44 -14.83 -6.45
CA LEU A 122 -21.38 -14.71 -5.44
C LEU A 122 -20.15 -13.99 -6.01
N SER A 123 -19.75 -14.29 -7.24
CA SER A 123 -18.59 -13.65 -7.88
C SER A 123 -18.82 -12.16 -8.12
N GLU A 124 -20.03 -11.77 -8.53
CA GLU A 124 -20.42 -10.36 -8.69
C GLU A 124 -20.44 -9.66 -7.33
N THR A 125 -21.06 -10.28 -6.32
CA THR A 125 -21.06 -9.74 -4.95
C THR A 125 -19.64 -9.53 -4.42
N MET A 126 -18.73 -10.48 -4.63
CA MET A 126 -17.33 -10.36 -4.21
C MET A 126 -16.59 -9.24 -4.96
N THR A 127 -16.85 -9.10 -6.26
CA THR A 127 -16.27 -8.04 -7.10
C THR A 127 -16.67 -6.66 -6.58
N ASP A 128 -17.96 -6.46 -6.33
CA ASP A 128 -18.46 -5.16 -5.88
C ASP A 128 -18.03 -4.86 -4.44
N ARG A 129 -17.95 -5.88 -3.57
CA ARG A 129 -17.58 -5.72 -2.17
C ARG A 129 -16.10 -5.53 -1.92
N CYS A 130 -15.23 -6.05 -2.78
CA CYS A 130 -13.80 -5.91 -2.57
C CYS A 130 -13.30 -4.46 -2.74
N GLN A 131 -14.04 -3.59 -3.42
CA GLN A 131 -13.68 -2.18 -3.61
C GLN A 131 -12.24 -2.01 -4.15
N GLY A 132 -11.85 -2.87 -5.10
CA GLY A 132 -10.50 -2.89 -5.66
C GLY A 132 -9.43 -3.59 -4.81
N GLN A 133 -9.77 -4.07 -3.61
CA GLN A 133 -8.81 -4.70 -2.70
C GLN A 133 -8.67 -6.20 -2.97
N PHE A 134 -7.60 -6.58 -3.66
CA PHE A 134 -7.25 -8.00 -3.88
C PHE A 134 -7.03 -8.78 -2.57
N VAL A 135 -6.53 -8.10 -1.52
CA VAL A 135 -6.37 -8.70 -0.19
C VAL A 135 -7.71 -9.17 0.38
N TRP A 136 -8.77 -8.38 0.20
CA TRP A 136 -10.12 -8.77 0.63
C TRP A 136 -10.57 -10.05 -0.07
N LEU A 137 -10.34 -10.16 -1.39
CA LEU A 137 -10.68 -11.36 -2.15
C LEU A 137 -9.93 -12.61 -1.66
N LYS A 138 -8.67 -12.47 -1.25
CA LYS A 138 -7.87 -13.56 -0.69
C LYS A 138 -8.34 -13.99 0.69
N LEU A 139 -8.66 -13.07 1.57
CA LEU A 139 -9.28 -13.40 2.86
C LEU A 139 -10.65 -14.09 2.67
N GLN A 140 -11.42 -13.61 1.69
CA GLN A 140 -12.70 -14.20 1.37
C GLN A 140 -12.56 -15.62 0.83
N GLU A 141 -11.58 -15.87 -0.04
CA GLU A 141 -11.24 -17.20 -0.59
C GLU A 141 -11.05 -18.25 0.52
N ASP A 142 -10.36 -17.91 1.60
CA ASP A 142 -10.10 -18.82 2.72
C ASP A 142 -11.35 -19.12 3.55
N SER A 143 -12.29 -18.17 3.58
CA SER A 143 -13.56 -18.32 4.28
C SER A 143 -14.57 -19.23 3.54
N LEU A 144 -14.46 -19.35 2.21
CA LEU A 144 -15.40 -20.11 1.38
C LEU A 144 -15.11 -21.61 1.44
N ARG A 145 -16.14 -22.40 1.78
CA ARG A 145 -16.07 -23.88 1.81
C ARG A 145 -17.20 -24.50 1.00
N ALA A 146 -16.89 -25.55 0.23
CA ALA A 146 -17.85 -26.26 -0.63
C ALA A 146 -19.09 -26.79 0.11
N GLY A 147 -18.92 -27.18 1.38
CA GLY A 147 -20.00 -27.69 2.24
C GLY A 147 -21.01 -26.63 2.72
N MET A 148 -20.75 -25.34 2.52
CA MET A 148 -21.66 -24.27 2.95
C MET A 148 -22.95 -24.24 2.13
N ASN A 149 -24.05 -23.89 2.78
CA ASN A 149 -25.33 -23.63 2.11
C ASN A 149 -25.37 -22.21 1.51
N LYS A 150 -26.38 -21.93 0.66
CA LYS A 150 -26.53 -20.63 -0.01
C LYS A 150 -26.53 -19.44 0.96
N LYS A 151 -27.27 -19.52 2.07
CA LYS A 151 -27.35 -18.44 3.06
C LYS A 151 -26.01 -18.18 3.73
N GLN A 152 -25.29 -19.24 4.09
CA GLN A 152 -23.95 -19.13 4.68
C GLN A 152 -22.95 -18.49 3.72
N LEU A 153 -22.96 -18.89 2.45
CA LEU A 153 -22.09 -18.32 1.41
C LEU A 153 -22.37 -16.83 1.18
N GLN A 154 -23.64 -16.46 1.06
CA GLN A 154 -24.05 -15.05 0.93
C GLN A 154 -23.66 -14.24 2.16
N SER A 155 -23.91 -14.77 3.36
CA SER A 155 -23.52 -14.10 4.61
C SER A 155 -22.01 -13.88 4.69
N LYS A 156 -21.20 -14.83 4.22
CA LYS A 156 -19.74 -14.68 4.20
C LYS A 156 -19.30 -13.59 3.23
N CYS A 157 -19.88 -13.52 2.04
CA CYS A 157 -19.53 -12.47 1.06
C CYS A 157 -20.01 -11.08 1.46
N LEU A 158 -21.00 -11.00 2.36
CA LEU A 158 -21.50 -9.74 2.93
C LEU A 158 -20.76 -9.31 4.20
N GLN A 159 -19.97 -10.19 4.80
CA GLN A 159 -19.25 -9.89 6.04
C GLN A 159 -18.09 -8.92 5.72
N TRP A 160 -18.15 -7.71 6.29
CA TRP A 160 -17.00 -6.82 6.28
C TRP A 160 -15.97 -7.32 7.29
N TYR A 161 -14.73 -7.53 6.84
CA TYR A 161 -13.63 -7.80 7.74
C TYR A 161 -13.18 -6.48 8.37
N THR A 162 -13.71 -6.16 9.55
CA THR A 162 -13.18 -5.11 10.43
C THR A 162 -11.67 -5.29 10.69
N GLU A 163 -11.20 -6.54 10.56
CA GLU A 163 -9.81 -6.98 10.69
C GLU A 163 -8.85 -6.41 9.65
N LEU A 164 -9.33 -5.89 8.51
CA LEU A 164 -8.45 -5.25 7.52
C LEU A 164 -7.75 -4.03 8.10
N ASN A 165 -8.45 -3.19 8.88
CA ASN A 165 -7.82 -2.04 9.54
C ASN A 165 -6.74 -2.52 10.53
N GLY A 166 -7.04 -3.56 11.32
CA GLY A 166 -6.10 -4.14 12.27
C GLY A 166 -4.92 -4.91 11.66
N LEU A 167 -4.95 -5.24 10.36
CA LEU A 167 -3.81 -5.80 9.63
C LEU A 167 -2.84 -4.71 9.18
N TYR A 168 -3.34 -3.53 8.83
CA TYR A 168 -2.52 -2.40 8.38
C TYR A 168 -2.03 -1.50 9.54
N ASP A 169 -2.70 -1.51 10.69
CA ASP A 169 -2.31 -0.72 11.88
C ASP A 169 -1.15 -1.35 12.68
N ARG A 170 -0.67 -2.55 12.31
CA ARG A 170 0.40 -3.28 13.02
C ARG A 170 1.80 -3.09 12.45
N ASN A 171 1.96 -2.25 11.42
CA ASN A 171 3.26 -1.92 10.81
C ASN A 171 3.73 -0.54 11.23
#